data_AF-A0A4Y3TPD6-F1
#
_entry.id   AF-A0A4Y3TPD6-F1
#
_cell.length_a   1.000
_cell.length_b   1.000
_cell.length_c   1.000
_cell.angle_alpha   90.00
_cell.angle_beta   90.00
_cell.angle_gamma   90.00
#
_symmetry.space_group_name_H-M   'P 1'
#
loop_
_entity.id
_entity.type
_entity.pdbx_description
1 polymer ?
#
loop_
_entity_poly.entity_id
_entity_poly.type
_entity_poly.pdbx_seq_one_letter_code
_entity_poly.pdbx_strand_id
1 'polypeptide(L)' 'MRQHKVMLGDKVLYQAAQLSHAERFAAARRAEGIPCHVVPDTTPKPIREQQINPLTGQPRRRGRVR' A
#
# COMPACT_ATOMS: atom_id res chain seq x y z
N MET A 1 -3.13 -3.93 -6.16
CA MET A 1 -3.02 -3.24 -4.86
C MET A 1 -1.62 -3.51 -4.35
N ARG A 2 -0.89 -2.52 -3.83
CA ARG A 2 0.44 -2.81 -3.27
C ARG A 2 0.31 -3.72 -2.06
N GLN A 3 1.33 -4.52 -1.80
CA GLN A 3 1.32 -5.58 -0.81
C GLN A 3 2.63 -5.56 0.00
N HIS A 4 2.78 -4.56 0.86
CA HIS A 4 3.89 -4.48 1.81
C HIS A 4 3.76 -5.64 2.81
N LYS A 5 4.85 -6.35 3.07
CA LYS A 5 4.85 -7.52 3.96
C LYS A 5 5.64 -7.21 5.22
N VAL A 6 5.19 -7.76 6.35
CA VAL A 6 5.98 -7.84 7.57
C VAL A 6 6.39 -9.29 7.73
N MET A 7 7.69 -9.51 7.82
CA MET A 7 8.31 -10.83 7.89
C MET A 7 8.79 -11.11 9.30
N LEU A 8 8.65 -12.36 9.74
CA LEU A 8 9.27 -12.92 10.93
C LEU A 8 10.12 -14.11 10.48
N GLY A 9 11.43 -13.91 10.38
CA GLY A 9 12.29 -14.83 9.64
C GLY A 9 11.79 -15.00 8.20
N ASP A 10 11.52 -16.24 7.81
CA ASP A 10 11.04 -16.58 6.45
C ASP A 10 9.51 -16.57 6.31
N LYS A 11 8.76 -16.33 7.40
CA LYS A 11 7.30 -16.36 7.40
C LYS A 11 6.72 -14.95 7.29
N VAL A 12 5.65 -14.82 6.49
CA VAL A 12 4.86 -13.59 6.43
C VAL A 12 3.97 -13.54 7.67
N LEU A 13 4.16 -12.51 8.49
CA LEU A 13 3.38 -12.26 9.70
C LEU A 13 2.16 -11.37 9.40
N TYR A 14 2.33 -10.40 8.51
CA TYR A 14 1.28 -9.41 8.18
C TYR A 14 1.48 -8.82 6.78
N GLN A 15 0.39 -8.36 6.16
CA GLN A 15 0.41 -7.73 4.84
C GLN A 15 -0.49 -6.49 4.80
N ALA A 16 0.01 -5.41 4.22
CA ALA A 16 -0.69 -4.13 4.15
C ALA A 16 -0.59 -3.46 2.77
N ALA A 17 -1.61 -2.69 2.42
CA ALA A 17 -1.63 -1.89 1.20
C ALA A 17 -0.81 -0.60 1.27
N GLN A 18 -0.52 -0.12 2.48
CA GLN A 18 0.24 1.09 2.75
C GLN A 18 1.52 0.74 3.52
N LEU A 19 2.64 1.33 3.11
CA LEU A 19 3.94 1.14 3.75
C LEU A 19 3.92 1.57 5.22
N SER A 20 3.37 2.75 5.49
CA SER A 20 3.28 3.31 6.85
C SER A 20 2.50 2.41 7.81
N HIS A 21 1.52 1.66 7.32
CA HIS A 21 0.76 0.71 8.13
C HIS A 21 1.61 -0.52 8.49
N ALA A 22 2.36 -1.06 7.53
CA ALA A 22 3.29 -2.16 7.78
C ALA A 22 4.42 -1.77 8.75
N GLU A 23 4.95 -0.55 8.62
CA GLU A 23 5.97 0.01 9.52
C GLU A 23 5.46 0.16 10.95
N ARG A 24 4.27 0.75 11.12
CA ARG A 24 3.63 0.86 12.44
C ARG A 24 3.42 -0.51 13.09
N PHE A 25 2.95 -1.50 12.33
CA PHE A 25 2.77 -2.85 12.82
C PHE A 25 4.10 -3.48 13.26
N ALA A 26 5.14 -3.38 12.42
CA ALA A 26 6.46 -3.92 12.75
C ALA A 26 7.08 -3.23 13.98
N ALA A 27 6.91 -1.91 14.12
CA ALA A 27 7.38 -1.16 15.28
C ALA A 27 6.70 -1.63 16.58
N ALA A 28 5.39 -1.84 16.56
CA ALA A 28 4.65 -2.36 17.70
C ALA A 28 5.11 -3.77 18.10
N ARG A 29 5.27 -4.67 17.13
CA ARG A 29 5.77 -6.03 17.37
C ARG A 29 7.21 -6.06 17.90
N ARG A 30 8.08 -5.18 17.40
CA ARG A 30 9.45 -5.03 17.93
C ARG A 30 9.46 -4.52 19.38
N ALA A 31 8.54 -3.62 19.74
CA ALA A 31 8.40 -3.16 21.13
C ALA A 31 7.96 -4.31 22.06
N GLU A 32 7.25 -5.31 21.54
CA GLU A 32 6.90 -6.55 22.24
C GLU A 32 8.05 -7.59 22.22
N GLY A 33 9.21 -7.27 21.63
CA GLY A 33 10.37 -8.17 21.54
C GLY A 33 10.36 -9.14 20.35
N ILE A 34 9.43 -8.99 19.40
CA ILE A 34 9.32 -9.87 18.23
C ILE A 34 10.23 -9.32 17.11
N PRO A 35 11.23 -10.09 16.63
CA PRO A 35 12.22 -9.62 15.65
C PRO A 35 11.66 -9.65 14.22
N CYS A 36 10.67 -8.80 13.92
CA CYS A 36 10.08 -8.69 12.59
C CYS A 36 10.66 -7.53 11.76
N HIS A 37 10.57 -7.63 10.44
CA HIS A 37 10.99 -6.56 9.51
C HIS A 37 10.02 -6.36 8.35
N VAL A 38 10.02 -5.15 7.78
CA VAL A 38 9.13 -4.79 6.68
C VAL A 38 9.83 -5.01 5.36
N VAL A 39 9.17 -5.69 4.43
CA VAL A 39 9.54 -5.81 3.02
C VAL A 39 8.59 -4.95 2.20
N PRO A 40 9.05 -3.78 1.71
CA PRO A 40 8.21 -2.88 0.94
C PRO A 40 7.92 -3.46 -0.45
N ASP A 41 6.66 -3.40 -0.87
CA ASP A 41 6.30 -3.67 -2.25
C ASP A 41 6.65 -2.47 -3.13
N THR A 42 7.67 -2.65 -3.96
CA THR A 42 8.16 -1.67 -4.93
C THR A 42 7.49 -1.80 -6.28
N THR A 43 6.50 -2.69 -6.46
CA THR A 43 5.83 -2.83 -7.74
C THR A 43 5.27 -1.48 -8.23
N PRO A 44 5.53 -1.14 -9.52
CA PRO A 44 5.03 0.09 -10.09
C PRO A 44 3.51 0.04 -10.10
N LYS A 45 2.89 1.16 -9.70
CA LYS A 45 1.43 1.26 -9.69
C LYS A 45 0.96 1.31 -11.15
N PRO A 46 -0.07 0.54 -11.54
CA PRO A 46 -0.62 0.63 -12.88
C PRO A 46 -1.13 2.05 -13.14
N ILE A 47 -0.87 2.55 -14.34
CA ILE A 47 -1.39 3.83 -14.80
C ILE A 47 -2.92 3.71 -14.81
N ARG A 48 -3.60 4.54 -14.00
CA ARG A 48 -5.06 4.62 -14.05
C ARG A 48 -5.44 5.45 -15.27
N GLU A 49 -6.06 4.81 -16.24
CA GLU A 49 -6.61 5.46 -17.42
C GLU A 49 -7.55 6.61 -17.03
N GLN A 50 -7.58 7.65 -17.87
CA GLN A 50 -8.54 8.73 -17.69
C GLN A 50 -9.92 8.22 -18.07
N GLN A 51 -10.86 8.30 -17.13
CA GLN A 51 -12.25 8.01 -17.45
C GLN A 51 -12.84 9.15 -18.27
N ILE A 52 -13.32 8.83 -19.46
CA ILE A 52 -14.06 9.76 -20.32
C ILE A 52 -15.51 9.83 -19.81
N ASN A 53 -16.07 11.03 -19.76
CA ASN A 53 -17.49 11.21 -19.47
C ASN A 53 -18.31 10.86 -20.73
N PRO A 54 -19.21 9.85 -20.67
CA PRO A 54 -19.99 9.45 -21.85
C PRO A 54 -20.95 10.54 -22.35
N LEU A 55 -21.33 11.49 -21.50
CA LEU A 55 -22.28 12.56 -21.86
C LEU A 55 -21.62 13.74 -22.57
N THR A 56 -20.32 13.97 -22.35
CA THR A 56 -19.62 15.15 -22.88
C THR A 56 -18.41 14.80 -23.75
N GLY A 57 -18.00 13.53 -23.81
CA GLY A 57 -16.79 13.07 -24.51
C GLY A 57 -15.47 13.58 -23.90
N GLN A 58 -15.54 14.32 -22.79
CA GLN A 58 -14.37 14.95 -22.16
C GLN A 58 -13.87 14.12 -20.97
N PRO A 59 -12.57 14.21 -20.62
CA PRO A 59 -12.03 13.57 -19.42
C PRO A 59 -12.76 14.05 -18.17
N ARG A 60 -13.16 13.12 -17.30
CA ARG A 60 -13.70 13.46 -15.98
C ARG A 60 -12.63 14.20 -15.18
N ARG A 61 -12.91 15.45 -14.78
CA ARG A 61 -12.07 16.19 -13.84
C ARG A 61 -11.99 15.40 -12.54
N ARG A 62 -10.80 14.93 -12.17
CA ARG A 62 -10.58 14.30 -10.86
C ARG A 62 -10.77 15.39 -9.81
N GLY A 63 -11.91 15.37 -9.12
CA GLY A 63 -12.10 16.16 -7.92
C GLY A 63 -11.03 15.74 -6.91
N ARG A 64 -10.05 16.62 -6.65
CA ARG A 64 -9.25 16.53 -5.43
C ARG A 64 -10.19 16.91 -4.28
N VAL A 65 -10.83 15.93 -3.67
CA VAL A 65 -11.32 16.12 -2.30
C VAL A 65 -10.06 16.15 -1.44
N ARG A 66 -9.75 17.34 -0.91
CA ARG A 66 -8.63 17.58 0.00
C ARG A 66 -8.92 16.95 1.36
#